data_AF-A0A7V0TAD0-F1
#
_entry.id   AF-A0A7V0TAD0-F1
#
_cell.length_a   1.000
_cell.length_b   1.000
_cell.length_c   1.000
_cell.angle_alpha   90.00
_cell.angle_beta   90.00
_cell.angle_gamma   90.00
#
_symmetry.space_group_name_H-M   'P 1'
#
loop_
_entity.id
_entity.type
_entity.pdbx_description
1 polymer ?
#
loop_
_entity_poly.entity_id
_entity_poly.type
_entity_poly.pdbx_seq_one_letter_code
_entity_poly.pdbx_strand_id
1 'polypeptide(L)'
;MKNKTILWIFFSALLLTGCGTSQISTEKEAAKYYNLYLEGKTEAINNLSLAFLDTEGTPPTVRKAALRYMVRSGDAQARAALLKYASDQKVPEPDILQTLSDEIAAQKAVSWTPLALKMYKAYMDQSFQLQNSMLGAIYESSGAAQITQMIEVYEYTRSNLNVVDENISRLLGKFDDQAVIPLLINIVNDPKKNIRVRETALLLLSEKNDPRIADVLTKLLGDPKQELMIRDFAFNVLETGSDEKILLALLEFLQRNKAKENKMMAAITEALGNYGNPAIIPSLQFIYENLSFPYQLREEALSALIKFDNRDVLEFLIIKTYETGQYYFCEAVSDAVSKSGNRELRQMMEIAALQDQMKRSGGQK
;
A
#
# COMPACT_ATOMS: atom_id res chain seq x y z
N MET A 1 -16.20 -12.75 97.00
CA MET A 1 -16.90 -12.13 95.85
C MET A 1 -15.86 -11.88 94.76
N LYS A 2 -15.65 -12.82 93.82
CA LYS A 2 -16.12 -12.78 92.41
C LYS A 2 -15.84 -11.46 91.70
N ASN A 3 -14.86 -11.38 90.78
CA ASN A 3 -15.00 -11.73 89.36
C ASN A 3 -14.02 -10.96 88.43
N LYS A 4 -13.31 -11.76 87.61
CA LYS A 4 -13.11 -11.64 86.15
C LYS A 4 -12.29 -10.48 85.56
N THR A 5 -11.05 -10.85 85.24
CA THR A 5 -10.33 -10.63 83.97
C THR A 5 -11.21 -10.31 82.75
N ILE A 6 -10.90 -9.21 82.05
CA ILE A 6 -11.18 -9.03 80.62
C ILE A 6 -9.92 -8.45 79.96
N LEU A 7 -9.28 -9.29 79.16
CA LEU A 7 -8.16 -9.02 78.27
C LEU A 7 -8.72 -8.30 77.02
N TRP A 8 -8.34 -7.05 76.78
CA TRP A 8 -8.67 -6.36 75.52
C TRP A 8 -7.59 -6.68 74.48
N ILE A 9 -7.88 -7.64 73.61
CA ILE A 9 -7.12 -7.88 72.38
C ILE A 9 -7.54 -6.81 71.37
N PHE A 10 -6.63 -5.90 71.06
CA PHE A 10 -6.75 -5.01 69.89
C PHE A 10 -6.65 -5.87 68.63
N PHE A 11 -7.78 -6.09 67.97
CA PHE A 11 -7.86 -6.68 66.65
C PHE A 11 -8.41 -5.62 65.70
N SER A 12 -7.54 -4.95 64.94
CA SER A 12 -7.98 -4.23 63.75
C SER A 12 -6.85 -4.09 62.73
N ALA A 13 -6.91 -5.03 61.78
CA ALA A 13 -6.50 -4.93 60.39
C ALA A 13 -5.04 -4.60 60.08
N LEU A 14 -4.24 -5.67 59.96
CA LEU A 14 -3.20 -5.75 58.94
C LEU A 14 -3.82 -5.35 57.58
N LEU A 15 -3.32 -4.26 57.01
CA LEU A 15 -3.42 -4.00 55.57
C LEU A 15 -2.61 -5.07 54.84
N LEU A 16 -3.23 -6.21 54.59
CA LEU A 16 -2.76 -7.14 53.57
C LEU A 16 -2.92 -6.42 52.22
N THR A 17 -1.79 -6.24 51.56
CA THR A 17 -1.65 -5.85 50.16
C THR A 17 -2.46 -6.80 49.28
N GLY A 18 -3.74 -6.51 49.11
CA GLY A 18 -4.58 -7.15 48.11
C GLY A 18 -4.25 -6.54 46.77
N CYS A 19 -3.72 -7.33 45.83
CA CYS A 19 -3.91 -7.06 44.40
C CYS A 19 -5.41 -6.77 44.21
N GLY A 20 -5.75 -5.54 43.84
CA GLY A 20 -7.13 -5.13 43.62
C GLY A 20 -7.74 -6.00 42.53
N THR A 21 -8.60 -6.94 42.91
CA THR A 21 -9.40 -7.72 41.96
C THR A 21 -10.33 -6.77 41.22
N SER A 22 -10.46 -6.95 39.91
CA SER A 22 -11.34 -6.10 39.12
C SER A 22 -12.79 -6.30 39.56
N GLN A 23 -13.54 -5.21 39.76
CA GLN A 23 -14.98 -5.29 40.05
C GLN A 23 -15.84 -5.47 38.78
N ILE A 24 -15.21 -5.64 37.61
CA ILE A 24 -15.89 -5.70 36.32
C ILE A 24 -16.00 -7.17 35.91
N SER A 25 -17.20 -7.72 36.00
CA SER A 25 -17.49 -9.11 35.73
C SER A 25 -18.24 -9.34 34.41
N THR A 26 -18.78 -8.27 33.80
CA THR A 26 -19.54 -8.35 32.56
C THR A 26 -19.17 -7.24 31.55
N GLU A 27 -19.43 -7.47 30.26
CA GLU A 27 -19.20 -6.46 29.22
C GLU A 27 -20.07 -5.21 29.43
N LYS A 28 -21.27 -5.38 30.00
CA LYS A 28 -22.17 -4.26 30.33
C LYS A 28 -21.61 -3.40 31.45
N GLU A 29 -20.94 -4.00 32.44
CA GLU A 29 -20.23 -3.27 33.48
C GLU A 29 -19.05 -2.51 32.91
N ALA A 30 -18.27 -3.10 32.00
CA ALA A 30 -17.19 -2.39 31.32
C ALA A 30 -17.71 -1.13 30.59
N ALA A 31 -18.86 -1.24 29.91
CA ALA A 31 -19.52 -0.10 29.27
C ALA A 31 -19.94 0.98 30.28
N LYS A 32 -20.46 0.57 31.45
CA LYS A 32 -20.82 1.50 32.53
C LYS A 32 -19.60 2.28 33.02
N TYR A 33 -18.47 1.62 33.26
CA TYR A 33 -17.24 2.31 33.67
C TYR A 33 -16.73 3.28 32.60
N TYR A 34 -16.85 2.91 31.32
CA TYR A 34 -16.53 3.84 30.24
C TYR A 34 -17.44 5.08 30.23
N ASN A 35 -18.74 4.91 30.45
CA ASN A 35 -19.66 6.06 30.55
C ASN A 35 -19.32 6.96 31.75
N LEU A 36 -18.96 6.38 32.90
CA LEU A 36 -18.49 7.17 34.05
C LEU A 36 -17.23 7.98 33.72
N TYR A 37 -16.31 7.41 32.95
CA TYR A 37 -15.15 8.14 32.44
C TYR A 37 -15.56 9.33 31.57
N LEU A 38 -16.51 9.14 30.64
CA LEU A 38 -17.04 10.21 29.78
C LEU A 38 -17.77 11.31 30.59
N GLU A 39 -18.35 10.98 31.74
CA GLU A 39 -18.94 11.94 32.69
C GLU A 39 -17.88 12.72 33.51
N GLY A 40 -16.59 12.51 33.26
CA GLY A 40 -15.48 13.21 33.92
C GLY A 40 -14.88 12.47 35.12
N LYS A 41 -15.35 11.26 35.45
CA LYS A 41 -14.76 10.43 36.52
C LYS A 41 -13.57 9.64 35.96
N THR A 42 -12.45 10.33 35.77
CA THR A 42 -11.26 9.80 35.10
C THR A 42 -10.72 8.50 35.72
N GLU A 43 -10.86 8.32 37.03
CA GLU A 43 -10.47 7.09 37.75
C GLU A 43 -11.15 5.81 37.24
N ALA A 44 -12.29 5.93 36.55
CA ALA A 44 -12.97 4.78 35.95
C ALA A 44 -12.08 4.04 34.92
N ILE A 45 -11.11 4.74 34.30
CA ILE A 45 -10.16 4.11 33.39
C ILE A 45 -9.22 3.11 34.08
N ASN A 46 -8.93 3.32 35.36
CA ASN A 46 -8.11 2.40 36.15
C ASN A 46 -8.85 1.08 36.40
N ASN A 47 -10.17 1.13 36.60
CA ASN A 47 -10.99 -0.07 36.74
C ASN A 47 -11.02 -0.90 35.46
N LEU A 48 -11.12 -0.24 34.30
CA LEU A 48 -11.00 -0.91 33.00
C LEU A 48 -9.60 -1.51 32.81
N SER A 49 -8.56 -0.78 33.20
CA SER A 49 -7.18 -1.26 33.13
C SER A 49 -6.95 -2.49 34.02
N LEU A 50 -7.46 -2.47 35.26
CA LEU A 50 -7.40 -3.62 36.17
C LEU A 50 -8.15 -4.82 35.61
N ALA A 51 -9.35 -4.63 35.08
CA ALA A 51 -10.14 -5.69 34.44
C ALA A 51 -9.42 -6.31 33.24
N PHE A 52 -8.75 -5.50 32.42
CA PHE A 52 -7.97 -5.99 31.29
C PHE A 52 -6.72 -6.79 31.73
N LEU A 53 -5.99 -6.30 32.74
CA LEU A 53 -4.74 -6.90 33.21
C LEU A 53 -4.94 -8.18 34.03
N ASP A 54 -6.13 -8.39 34.59
CA ASP A 54 -6.48 -9.57 35.37
C ASP A 54 -6.76 -10.78 34.47
N THR A 55 -5.70 -11.49 34.10
CA THR A 55 -5.76 -12.66 33.20
C THR A 55 -6.39 -13.90 33.83
N GLU A 56 -6.46 -13.98 35.16
CA GLU A 56 -6.96 -15.16 35.88
C GLU A 56 -8.39 -14.98 36.40
N GLY A 57 -8.71 -13.78 36.90
CA GLY A 57 -10.00 -13.49 37.54
C GLY A 57 -11.05 -12.90 36.62
N THR A 58 -10.66 -12.30 35.48
CA THR A 58 -11.59 -11.61 34.58
C THR A 58 -11.81 -12.40 33.28
N PRO A 59 -13.07 -12.69 32.88
CA PRO A 59 -13.34 -13.46 31.66
C PRO A 59 -12.75 -12.81 30.40
N PRO A 60 -12.27 -13.60 29.42
CA PRO A 60 -11.65 -13.06 28.20
C PRO A 60 -12.52 -12.07 27.41
N THR A 61 -13.84 -12.29 27.39
CA THR A 61 -14.80 -11.38 26.73
C THR A 61 -14.87 -10.01 27.42
N VAL A 62 -14.80 -9.99 28.75
CA VAL A 62 -14.79 -8.77 29.57
C VAL A 62 -13.46 -8.04 29.42
N ARG A 63 -12.33 -8.77 29.39
CA ARG A 63 -11.01 -8.20 29.08
C ARG A 63 -10.98 -7.52 27.73
N LYS A 64 -11.54 -8.17 26.69
CA LYS A 64 -11.71 -7.56 25.36
C LYS A 64 -12.58 -6.31 25.41
N ALA A 65 -13.70 -6.33 26.13
CA ALA A 65 -14.55 -5.16 26.29
C ALA A 65 -13.80 -4.00 26.99
N ALA A 66 -13.07 -4.29 28.06
CA ALA A 66 -12.26 -3.31 28.76
C ALA A 66 -11.19 -2.69 27.84
N LEU A 67 -10.47 -3.53 27.07
CA LEU A 67 -9.52 -3.07 26.06
C LEU A 67 -10.15 -2.13 25.05
N ARG A 68 -11.34 -2.46 24.50
CA ARG A 68 -12.04 -1.58 23.55
C ARG A 68 -12.25 -0.19 24.13
N TYR A 69 -12.77 -0.11 25.36
CA TYR A 69 -13.02 1.16 26.03
C TYR A 69 -11.73 1.90 26.43
N MET A 70 -10.68 1.18 26.80
CA MET A 70 -9.36 1.74 27.02
C MET A 70 -8.83 2.43 25.76
N VAL A 71 -8.92 1.79 24.59
CA VAL A 71 -8.50 2.39 23.32
C VAL A 71 -9.36 3.60 22.97
N ARG A 72 -10.69 3.47 23.10
CA ARG A 72 -11.70 4.53 22.86
C ARG A 72 -11.55 5.77 23.72
N SER A 73 -11.08 5.59 24.95
CA SER A 73 -10.86 6.71 25.87
C SER A 73 -9.77 7.67 25.38
N GLY A 74 -8.79 7.16 24.62
CA GLY A 74 -7.57 7.90 24.29
C GLY A 74 -6.71 8.26 25.51
N ASP A 75 -6.99 7.69 26.68
CA ASP A 75 -6.40 8.09 27.94
C ASP A 75 -4.93 7.64 28.08
N ALA A 76 -4.10 8.50 28.68
CA ALA A 76 -2.67 8.24 28.84
C ALA A 76 -2.38 7.11 29.83
N GLN A 77 -3.20 6.93 30.88
CA GLN A 77 -3.08 5.85 31.85
C GLN A 77 -3.45 4.51 31.21
N ALA A 78 -4.53 4.48 30.42
CA ALA A 78 -4.88 3.30 29.62
C ALA A 78 -3.74 2.88 28.68
N ARG A 79 -3.10 3.85 28.02
CA ARG A 79 -1.91 3.60 27.18
C ARG A 79 -0.75 3.02 27.98
N ALA A 80 -0.46 3.59 29.14
CA ALA A 80 0.61 3.12 30.02
C ALA A 80 0.36 1.68 30.49
N ALA A 81 -0.87 1.35 30.87
CA ALA A 81 -1.27 0.00 31.25
C ALA A 81 -1.06 -1.02 30.12
N LEU A 82 -1.44 -0.66 28.88
CA LEU A 82 -1.27 -1.53 27.72
C LEU A 82 0.20 -1.66 27.28
N LEU A 83 0.99 -0.59 27.40
CA LEU A 83 2.44 -0.65 27.18
C LEU A 83 3.13 -1.56 28.20
N LYS A 84 2.69 -1.52 29.45
CA LYS A 84 3.16 -2.43 30.50
C LYS A 84 2.78 -3.87 30.17
N TYR A 85 1.53 -4.13 29.83
CA TYR A 85 1.07 -5.46 29.37
C TYR A 85 1.94 -5.99 28.23
N ALA A 86 2.20 -5.18 27.20
CA ALA A 86 3.06 -5.55 26.07
C ALA A 86 4.53 -5.80 26.44
N SER A 87 4.98 -5.32 27.61
CA SER A 87 6.36 -5.49 28.07
C SER A 87 6.49 -6.69 29.02
N ASP A 88 5.49 -6.88 29.88
CA ASP A 88 5.46 -7.94 30.89
C ASP A 88 5.07 -9.27 30.26
N GLN A 89 4.08 -9.26 29.37
CA GLN A 89 3.65 -10.44 28.63
C GLN A 89 4.56 -10.60 27.41
N LYS A 90 5.31 -11.70 27.38
CA LYS A 90 6.14 -12.06 26.23
C LYS A 90 5.28 -12.26 24.96
N VAL A 91 4.03 -12.72 25.11
CA VAL A 91 3.03 -12.84 24.03
C VAL A 91 1.74 -12.13 24.43
N PRO A 92 1.31 -11.14 23.65
CA PRO A 92 -0.09 -10.75 23.64
C PRO A 92 -0.94 -11.88 23.04
N GLU A 93 -2.09 -12.15 23.64
CA GLU A 93 -3.05 -13.15 23.11
C GLU A 93 -3.56 -12.72 21.71
N PRO A 94 -3.74 -13.65 20.74
CA PRO A 94 -4.21 -13.30 19.39
C PRO A 94 -5.52 -12.49 19.37
N ASP A 95 -6.48 -12.88 20.20
CA ASP A 95 -7.76 -12.20 20.39
C ASP A 95 -7.62 -10.75 20.88
N ILE A 96 -6.60 -10.49 21.72
CA ILE A 96 -6.27 -9.17 22.24
C ILE A 96 -5.63 -8.31 21.15
N LEU A 97 -4.69 -8.89 20.38
CA LEU A 97 -4.08 -8.20 19.23
C LEU A 97 -5.11 -7.84 18.17
N GLN A 98 -6.05 -8.73 17.87
CA GLN A 98 -7.14 -8.48 16.93
C GLN A 98 -8.04 -7.34 17.42
N THR A 99 -8.51 -7.41 18.67
CA THR A 99 -9.36 -6.36 19.26
C THR A 99 -8.66 -5.00 19.27
N LEU A 100 -7.38 -4.96 19.63
CA LEU A 100 -6.59 -3.72 19.60
C LEU A 100 -6.49 -3.17 18.17
N SER A 101 -6.20 -4.04 17.19
CA SER A 101 -6.06 -3.65 15.78
C SER A 101 -7.35 -3.06 15.23
N ASP A 102 -8.48 -3.72 15.48
CA ASP A 102 -9.81 -3.30 15.03
C ASP A 102 -10.18 -1.93 15.61
N GLU A 103 -9.93 -1.71 16.90
CA GLU A 103 -10.25 -0.44 17.57
C GLU A 103 -9.34 0.71 17.15
N ILE A 104 -8.03 0.46 16.98
CA ILE A 104 -7.10 1.48 16.47
C ILE A 104 -7.52 1.90 15.05
N ALA A 105 -7.88 0.94 14.20
CA ALA A 105 -8.33 1.20 12.84
C ALA A 105 -9.66 1.97 12.82
N ALA A 106 -10.66 1.52 13.57
CA ALA A 106 -11.99 2.14 13.65
C ALA A 106 -11.93 3.60 14.10
N GLN A 107 -11.01 3.92 15.02
CA GLN A 107 -10.87 5.27 15.57
C GLN A 107 -9.83 6.13 14.85
N LYS A 108 -9.07 5.55 13.90
CA LYS A 108 -7.88 6.20 13.29
C LYS A 108 -6.93 6.76 14.36
N ALA A 109 -6.78 6.04 15.46
CA ALA A 109 -6.19 6.59 16.67
C ALA A 109 -4.65 6.50 16.65
N VAL A 110 -4.02 7.43 15.92
CA VAL A 110 -2.57 7.50 15.65
C VAL A 110 -1.71 7.42 16.93
N SER A 111 -2.21 7.95 18.03
CA SER A 111 -1.56 7.89 19.34
C SER A 111 -1.27 6.47 19.85
N TRP A 112 -1.98 5.47 19.33
CA TRP A 112 -1.82 4.05 19.69
C TRP A 112 -0.90 3.30 18.73
N THR A 113 -0.49 3.91 17.61
CA THR A 113 0.40 3.30 16.62
C THR A 113 1.73 2.83 17.22
N PRO A 114 2.41 3.55 18.13
CA PRO A 114 3.65 3.06 18.74
C PRO A 114 3.46 1.77 19.54
N LEU A 115 2.33 1.63 20.25
CA LEU A 115 1.97 0.41 20.96
C LEU A 115 1.74 -0.74 19.98
N ALA A 116 0.97 -0.50 18.91
CA ALA A 116 0.68 -1.50 17.89
C ALA A 116 1.97 -2.03 17.22
N LEU A 117 2.90 -1.15 16.86
CA LEU A 117 4.20 -1.54 16.29
C LEU A 117 5.03 -2.38 17.29
N LYS A 118 5.05 -1.98 18.57
CA LYS A 118 5.75 -2.72 19.62
C LYS A 118 5.17 -4.13 19.82
N MET A 119 3.84 -4.23 19.91
CA MET A 119 3.14 -5.51 20.06
C MET A 119 3.30 -6.40 18.84
N TYR A 120 3.24 -5.84 17.63
CA TYR A 120 3.48 -6.56 16.39
C TYR A 120 4.89 -7.16 16.35
N LYS A 121 5.91 -6.38 16.73
CA LYS A 121 7.29 -6.88 16.83
C LYS A 121 7.42 -8.03 17.83
N ALA A 122 6.86 -7.88 19.03
CA ALA A 122 6.90 -8.93 20.05
C ALA A 122 6.23 -10.23 19.57
N TYR A 123 5.08 -10.10 18.90
CA TYR A 123 4.38 -11.23 18.27
C TYR A 123 5.24 -11.92 17.21
N MET A 124 5.89 -11.16 16.31
CA MET A 124 6.75 -11.69 15.26
C MET A 124 7.95 -12.47 15.82
N ASP A 125 8.66 -11.89 16.80
CA ASP A 125 9.83 -12.50 17.41
C ASP A 125 9.49 -13.87 18.01
N GLN A 126 8.36 -13.98 18.71
CA GLN A 126 7.94 -15.24 19.32
C GLN A 126 7.34 -16.23 18.33
N SER A 127 6.53 -15.75 17.38
CA SER A 127 5.95 -16.60 16.33
C SER A 127 7.07 -17.31 15.56
N PHE A 128 8.16 -16.60 15.26
CA PHE A 128 9.36 -17.17 14.66
C PHE A 128 10.01 -18.27 15.52
N GLN A 129 10.16 -18.05 16.84
CA GLN A 129 10.70 -19.06 17.76
C GLN A 129 9.84 -20.33 17.82
N LEU A 130 8.52 -20.17 17.88
CA LEU A 130 7.57 -21.28 17.90
C LEU A 130 7.57 -22.05 16.56
N GLN A 131 7.60 -21.33 15.44
CA GLN A 131 7.74 -21.92 14.11
C GLN A 131 9.01 -22.76 14.00
N ASN A 132 10.17 -22.25 14.43
CA ASN A 132 11.42 -23.01 14.41
C ASN A 132 11.35 -24.27 15.29
N SER A 133 10.73 -24.16 16.46
CA SER A 133 10.56 -25.31 17.37
C SER A 133 9.69 -26.39 16.73
N MET A 134 8.56 -26.01 16.12
CA MET A 134 7.66 -26.94 15.43
C MET A 134 8.30 -27.55 14.18
N LEU A 135 8.97 -26.75 13.34
CA LEU A 135 9.66 -27.23 12.15
C LEU A 135 10.82 -28.17 12.51
N GLY A 136 11.51 -27.92 13.63
CA GLY A 136 12.52 -28.83 14.17
C GLY A 136 11.92 -30.16 14.59
N ALA A 137 10.81 -30.15 15.34
CA ALA A 137 10.12 -31.38 15.72
C ALA A 137 9.62 -32.17 14.48
N ILE A 138 9.05 -31.47 13.49
CA ILE A 138 8.62 -32.06 12.22
C ILE A 138 9.82 -32.69 11.50
N TYR A 139 10.95 -31.99 11.41
CA TYR A 139 12.16 -32.51 10.78
C TYR A 139 12.64 -33.83 11.41
N GLU A 140 12.66 -33.91 12.75
CA GLU A 140 13.07 -35.11 13.48
C GLU A 140 12.06 -36.26 13.35
N SER A 141 10.76 -35.97 13.16
CA SER A 141 9.69 -36.97 13.15
C SER A 141 9.19 -37.37 11.75
N SER A 142 9.61 -36.68 10.68
CA SER A 142 9.04 -36.85 9.34
C SER A 142 9.85 -37.81 8.46
N GLY A 143 9.16 -38.51 7.58
CA GLY A 143 9.76 -39.35 6.53
C GLY A 143 9.33 -38.91 5.13
N ALA A 144 9.79 -39.64 4.11
CA ALA A 144 9.50 -39.32 2.70
C ALA A 144 7.98 -39.30 2.38
N ALA A 145 7.15 -39.98 3.17
CA ALA A 145 5.70 -40.01 3.00
C ALA A 145 5.02 -38.65 3.24
N GLN A 146 5.68 -37.70 3.93
CA GLN A 146 5.14 -36.37 4.25
C GLN A 146 5.59 -35.28 3.27
N ILE A 147 6.28 -35.62 2.18
CA ILE A 147 6.89 -34.64 1.28
C ILE A 147 5.87 -33.65 0.68
N THR A 148 4.65 -34.12 0.36
CA THR A 148 3.59 -33.28 -0.17
C THR A 148 3.13 -32.23 0.84
N GLN A 149 2.91 -32.64 2.10
CA GLN A 149 2.55 -31.72 3.17
C GLN A 149 3.67 -30.72 3.46
N MET A 150 4.94 -31.14 3.36
CA MET A 150 6.08 -30.23 3.53
C MET A 150 6.16 -29.19 2.41
N ILE A 151 5.86 -29.57 1.16
CA ILE A 151 5.76 -28.64 0.03
C ILE A 151 4.62 -27.63 0.26
N GLU A 152 3.44 -28.09 0.69
CA GLU A 152 2.31 -27.22 1.02
C GLU A 152 2.65 -26.18 2.09
N VAL A 153 3.30 -26.61 3.18
CA VAL A 153 3.74 -25.70 4.26
C VAL A 153 4.80 -24.72 3.74
N TYR A 154 5.74 -25.15 2.90
CA TYR A 154 6.73 -24.27 2.29
C TYR A 154 6.08 -23.21 1.39
N GLU A 155 5.14 -23.60 0.52
CA GLU A 155 4.42 -22.66 -0.33
C GLU A 155 3.58 -21.66 0.48
N TYR A 156 2.89 -22.14 1.51
CA TYR A 156 2.10 -21.31 2.41
C TYR A 156 2.96 -20.27 3.15
N THR A 157 4.07 -20.71 3.77
CA THR A 157 4.98 -19.82 4.50
C THR A 157 5.63 -18.80 3.56
N ARG A 158 6.08 -19.22 2.38
CA ARG A 158 6.63 -18.34 1.35
C ARG A 158 5.61 -17.29 0.90
N SER A 159 4.36 -17.69 0.66
CA SER A 159 3.29 -16.76 0.26
C SER A 159 3.02 -15.72 1.34
N ASN A 160 2.86 -16.14 2.59
CA ASN A 160 2.62 -15.24 3.72
C ASN A 160 3.77 -14.25 3.93
N LEU A 161 5.02 -14.69 3.79
CA LEU A 161 6.19 -13.83 3.95
C LEU A 161 6.21 -12.71 2.90
N ASN A 162 5.82 -13.01 1.65
CA ASN A 162 5.67 -12.01 0.60
C ASN A 162 4.56 -11.00 0.93
N VAL A 163 3.41 -11.45 1.43
CA VAL A 163 2.29 -10.57 1.83
C VAL A 163 2.69 -9.64 2.97
N VAL A 164 3.42 -10.15 3.97
CA VAL A 164 3.92 -9.34 5.08
C VAL A 164 4.93 -8.29 4.59
N ASP A 165 5.90 -8.69 3.77
CA ASP A 165 6.88 -7.78 3.19
C ASP A 165 6.21 -6.67 2.35
N GLU A 166 5.19 -7.03 1.56
CA GLU A 166 4.40 -6.09 0.77
C GLU A 166 3.65 -5.09 1.66
N ASN A 167 2.98 -5.57 2.72
CA ASN A 167 2.26 -4.73 3.67
C ASN A 167 3.19 -3.76 4.42
N ILE A 168 4.38 -4.22 4.83
CA ILE A 168 5.38 -3.37 5.47
C ILE A 168 5.89 -2.31 4.48
N SER A 169 6.13 -2.69 3.23
CA SER A 169 6.54 -1.75 2.18
C SER A 169 5.50 -0.65 1.99
N ARG A 170 4.21 -1.01 1.85
CA ARG A 170 3.10 -0.05 1.76
C ARG A 170 2.99 0.84 3.00
N LEU A 171 3.14 0.28 4.19
CA LEU A 171 3.13 1.05 5.44
C LEU A 171 4.24 2.12 5.46
N LEU A 172 5.45 1.75 5.01
CA LEU A 172 6.58 2.66 4.91
C LEU A 172 6.34 3.74 3.84
N GLY A 173 5.75 3.36 2.70
CA GLY A 173 5.47 4.28 1.60
C GLY A 173 4.37 5.30 1.92
N LYS A 174 3.41 4.95 2.78
CA LYS A 174 2.22 5.76 3.14
C LYS A 174 2.53 7.20 3.55
N PHE A 175 3.68 7.46 4.15
CA PHE A 175 4.05 8.78 4.64
C PHE A 175 5.10 9.42 3.73
N ASP A 176 4.97 10.73 3.49
CA ASP A 176 5.94 11.51 2.71
C ASP A 176 7.20 11.83 3.56
N ASP A 177 7.85 10.76 4.03
CA ASP A 177 9.10 10.84 4.76
C ASP A 177 10.25 10.34 3.87
N GLN A 178 11.19 11.24 3.60
CA GLN A 178 12.37 10.94 2.78
C GLN A 178 13.33 9.93 3.42
N ALA A 179 13.23 9.70 4.74
CA ALA A 179 14.02 8.69 5.44
C ALA A 179 13.74 7.26 4.95
N VAL A 180 12.57 7.04 4.33
CA VAL A 180 12.15 5.74 3.80
C VAL A 180 12.82 5.43 2.45
N ILE A 181 13.28 6.45 1.71
CA ILE A 181 13.75 6.30 0.34
C ILE A 181 14.95 5.35 0.21
N PRO A 182 16.01 5.43 1.04
CA PRO A 182 17.12 4.47 0.96
C PRO A 182 16.65 3.02 1.15
N LEU A 183 15.65 2.79 2.02
CA LEU A 183 15.10 1.46 2.26
C LEU A 183 14.31 0.94 1.05
N LEU A 184 13.48 1.78 0.43
CA LEU A 184 12.75 1.40 -0.79
C LEU A 184 13.71 1.09 -1.94
N ILE A 185 14.76 1.91 -2.14
CA ILE A 185 15.80 1.65 -3.14
C ILE A 185 16.48 0.30 -2.89
N ASN A 186 16.79 -0.02 -1.62
CA ASN A 186 17.36 -1.32 -1.26
C ASN A 186 16.40 -2.48 -1.57
N ILE A 187 15.11 -2.34 -1.25
CA ILE A 187 14.10 -3.37 -1.54
C ILE A 187 14.00 -3.60 -3.05
N VAL A 188 13.89 -2.54 -3.86
CA VAL A 188 13.83 -2.62 -5.33
C VAL A 188 15.02 -3.37 -5.91
N ASN A 189 16.21 -3.15 -5.35
CA ASN A 189 17.47 -3.72 -5.83
C ASN A 189 17.82 -5.10 -5.27
N ASP A 190 17.05 -5.65 -4.32
CA ASP A 190 17.35 -6.95 -3.70
C ASP A 190 16.76 -8.11 -4.53
N PRO A 191 17.57 -8.89 -5.27
CA PRO A 191 17.08 -10.00 -6.08
C PRO A 191 16.51 -11.17 -5.25
N LYS A 192 16.71 -11.18 -3.93
CA LYS A 192 16.13 -12.18 -3.04
C LYS A 192 14.68 -11.86 -2.67
N LYS A 193 14.25 -10.61 -2.85
CA LYS A 193 12.87 -10.20 -2.58
C LYS A 193 11.96 -10.65 -3.73
N ASN A 194 10.72 -10.98 -3.37
CA ASN A 194 9.69 -11.31 -4.34
C ASN A 194 9.47 -10.14 -5.31
N ILE A 195 9.25 -10.45 -6.59
CA ILE A 195 9.05 -9.45 -7.64
C ILE A 195 7.95 -8.43 -7.30
N ARG A 196 6.83 -8.87 -6.71
CA ARG A 196 5.72 -8.00 -6.28
C ARG A 196 6.10 -7.03 -5.17
N VAL A 197 6.94 -7.48 -4.23
CA VAL A 197 7.46 -6.62 -3.15
C VAL A 197 8.38 -5.55 -3.72
N ARG A 198 9.26 -5.93 -4.65
CA ARG A 198 10.18 -5.02 -5.32
C ARG A 198 9.43 -4.01 -6.18
N GLU A 199 8.43 -4.45 -6.91
CA GLU A 199 7.52 -3.62 -7.70
C GLU A 199 6.74 -2.64 -6.83
N THR A 200 6.15 -3.11 -5.73
CA THR A 200 5.47 -2.25 -4.75
C THR A 200 6.42 -1.18 -4.22
N ALA A 201 7.66 -1.54 -3.87
CA ALA A 201 8.64 -0.56 -3.40
C ALA A 201 9.02 0.45 -4.49
N LEU A 202 9.06 0.05 -5.76
CA LEU A 202 9.31 0.94 -6.89
C LEU A 202 8.13 1.91 -7.10
N LEU A 203 6.89 1.44 -7.00
CA LEU A 203 5.68 2.27 -7.02
C LEU A 203 5.69 3.33 -5.92
N LEU A 204 5.97 2.93 -4.68
CA LEU A 204 6.04 3.85 -3.55
C LEU A 204 7.22 4.83 -3.65
N LEU A 205 8.32 4.43 -4.27
CA LEU A 205 9.43 5.34 -4.58
C LEU A 205 9.02 6.37 -5.64
N SER A 206 8.19 5.96 -6.60
CA SER A 206 7.69 6.80 -7.69
C SER A 206 6.75 7.90 -7.19
N GLU A 207 5.85 7.56 -6.26
CA GLU A 207 4.95 8.51 -5.60
C GLU A 207 5.70 9.59 -4.78
N LYS A 208 6.94 9.31 -4.35
CA LYS A 208 7.75 10.23 -3.55
C LYS A 208 8.46 11.31 -4.37
N ASN A 209 8.42 11.25 -5.70
CA ASN A 209 9.06 12.22 -6.59
C ASN A 209 10.56 12.47 -6.30
N ASP A 210 11.27 11.44 -5.81
CA ASP A 210 12.70 11.56 -5.52
C ASP A 210 13.52 11.37 -6.79
N PRO A 211 14.47 12.27 -7.10
CA PRO A 211 15.26 12.21 -8.34
C PRO A 211 16.09 10.92 -8.49
N ARG A 212 16.39 10.21 -7.40
CA ARG A 212 17.13 8.93 -7.44
C ARG A 212 16.33 7.82 -8.12
N ILE A 213 15.03 7.98 -8.34
CA ILE A 213 14.24 7.00 -9.09
C ILE A 213 14.75 6.83 -10.53
N ALA A 214 15.28 7.89 -11.14
CA ALA A 214 15.82 7.83 -12.50
C ALA A 214 16.99 6.83 -12.61
N ASP A 215 17.88 6.82 -11.61
CA ASP A 215 19.00 5.87 -11.56
C ASP A 215 18.51 4.43 -11.31
N VAL A 216 17.50 4.27 -10.46
CA VAL A 216 16.87 2.97 -10.18
C VAL A 216 16.23 2.39 -11.44
N LEU A 217 15.41 3.19 -12.14
CA LEU A 217 14.79 2.79 -13.39
C LEU A 217 15.82 2.46 -14.47
N THR A 218 16.85 3.30 -14.61
CA THR A 218 17.97 3.06 -15.54
C THR A 218 18.61 1.70 -15.34
N LYS A 219 18.90 1.35 -14.08
CA LYS A 219 19.50 0.06 -13.74
C LYS A 219 18.56 -1.11 -14.02
N LEU A 220 17.28 -0.99 -13.67
CA LEU A 220 16.30 -2.05 -13.88
C LEU A 220 16.05 -2.31 -15.37
N LEU A 221 15.93 -1.25 -16.16
CA LEU A 221 15.71 -1.33 -17.61
C LEU A 221 16.94 -1.89 -18.35
N GLY A 222 18.14 -1.75 -17.78
CA GLY A 222 19.37 -2.37 -18.28
C GLY A 222 19.49 -3.87 -18.01
N ASP A 223 18.65 -4.45 -17.14
CA ASP A 223 18.66 -5.88 -16.80
C ASP A 223 17.44 -6.62 -17.38
N PRO A 224 17.64 -7.49 -18.39
CA PRO A 224 16.57 -8.25 -19.04
C PRO A 224 15.75 -9.13 -18.07
N LYS A 225 16.32 -9.50 -16.92
CA LYS A 225 15.61 -10.30 -15.91
C LYS A 225 14.52 -9.51 -15.18
N GLN A 226 14.53 -8.18 -15.30
CA GLN A 226 13.57 -7.28 -14.67
C GLN A 226 12.41 -6.90 -15.59
N GLU A 227 12.36 -7.46 -16.81
CA GLU A 227 11.34 -7.14 -17.82
C GLU A 227 9.91 -7.27 -17.24
N LEU A 228 9.61 -8.36 -16.54
CA LEU A 228 8.30 -8.55 -15.92
C LEU A 228 7.99 -7.47 -14.87
N MET A 229 8.96 -7.11 -14.03
CA MET A 229 8.78 -6.12 -12.96
C MET A 229 8.53 -4.72 -13.51
N ILE A 230 9.31 -4.31 -14.52
CA ILE A 230 9.12 -3.01 -15.17
C ILE A 230 7.80 -2.95 -15.91
N ARG A 231 7.38 -4.05 -16.53
CA ARG A 231 6.09 -4.14 -17.21
C ARG A 231 4.95 -3.94 -16.22
N ASP A 232 4.93 -4.72 -15.14
CA ASP A 232 3.87 -4.67 -14.15
C ASP A 232 3.87 -3.30 -13.44
N PHE A 233 5.05 -2.72 -13.16
CA PHE A 233 5.19 -1.34 -12.66
C PHE A 233 4.57 -0.31 -13.62
N ALA A 234 4.85 -0.41 -14.93
CA ALA A 234 4.27 0.50 -15.92
C ALA A 234 2.73 0.39 -15.94
N PHE A 235 2.17 -0.83 -15.91
CA PHE A 235 0.72 -1.02 -15.79
C PHE A 235 0.15 -0.37 -14.52
N ASN A 236 0.81 -0.53 -13.37
CA ASN A 236 0.34 0.01 -12.10
C ASN A 236 0.44 1.54 -12.01
N VAL A 237 1.52 2.13 -12.51
CA VAL A 237 1.68 3.60 -12.62
C VAL A 237 0.56 4.18 -13.48
N LEU A 238 0.21 3.49 -14.56
CA LEU A 238 -0.91 3.85 -15.43
C LEU A 238 -2.24 3.71 -14.70
N GLU A 239 -2.55 2.56 -14.09
CA GLU A 239 -3.82 2.33 -13.37
C GLU A 239 -4.06 3.39 -12.28
N THR A 240 -3.03 3.66 -11.49
CA THR A 240 -3.08 4.61 -10.36
C THR A 240 -3.09 6.08 -10.79
N GLY A 241 -2.83 6.39 -12.06
CA GLY A 241 -2.71 7.76 -12.58
C GLY A 241 -1.48 8.50 -12.02
N SER A 242 -0.47 7.76 -11.59
CA SER A 242 0.66 8.27 -10.83
C SER A 242 1.72 8.86 -11.76
N ASP A 243 1.73 10.18 -11.85
CA ASP A 243 2.78 11.01 -12.44
C ASP A 243 3.20 10.68 -13.89
N GLU A 244 2.57 11.39 -14.82
CA GLU A 244 2.93 11.51 -16.25
C GLU A 244 4.45 11.56 -16.49
N LYS A 245 5.23 12.21 -15.61
CA LYS A 245 6.67 12.35 -15.77
C LYS A 245 7.41 11.02 -15.64
N ILE A 246 6.91 10.11 -14.81
CA ILE A 246 7.51 8.79 -14.61
C ILE A 246 7.26 7.93 -15.84
N LEU A 247 6.05 8.00 -16.39
CA LEU A 247 5.72 7.35 -17.65
C LEU A 247 6.54 7.91 -18.82
N LEU A 248 6.66 9.24 -18.93
CA LEU A 248 7.49 9.89 -19.95
C LEU A 248 8.97 9.49 -19.80
N ALA A 249 9.50 9.46 -18.58
CA ALA A 249 10.86 9.01 -18.32
C ALA A 249 11.08 7.53 -18.69
N LEU A 250 10.11 6.66 -18.42
CA LEU A 250 10.12 5.26 -18.84
C LEU A 250 10.16 5.14 -20.37
N LEU A 251 9.30 5.89 -21.06
CA LEU A 251 9.21 5.90 -22.53
C LEU A 251 10.49 6.42 -23.18
N GLU A 252 11.01 7.56 -22.70
CA GLU A 252 12.26 8.15 -23.19
C GLU A 252 13.47 7.25 -22.93
N PHE A 253 13.53 6.60 -21.76
CA PHE A 253 14.60 5.66 -21.45
C PHE A 253 14.55 4.45 -22.37
N LEU A 254 13.35 3.87 -22.54
CA LEU A 254 13.15 2.69 -23.37
C LEU A 254 13.67 2.95 -24.77
N GLN A 255 13.30 4.08 -25.38
CA GLN A 255 13.68 4.51 -26.73
C GLN A 255 15.21 4.64 -26.98
N ARG A 256 16.00 4.90 -25.94
CA ARG A 256 17.45 5.05 -26.05
C ARG A 256 18.16 3.69 -26.11
N ASN A 257 17.48 2.59 -25.81
CA ASN A 257 18.06 1.25 -25.64
C ASN A 257 17.46 0.22 -26.64
N LYS A 258 17.65 0.51 -27.93
CA LYS A 258 17.08 -0.15 -29.14
C LYS A 258 17.10 -1.68 -29.21
N ALA A 259 17.87 -2.36 -28.36
CA ALA A 259 18.14 -3.79 -28.52
C ALA A 259 17.09 -4.73 -27.91
N LYS A 260 16.15 -4.26 -27.06
CA LYS A 260 15.14 -5.13 -26.39
C LYS A 260 13.74 -4.52 -26.28
N GLU A 261 13.46 -3.47 -27.04
CA GLU A 261 12.30 -2.56 -26.86
C GLU A 261 10.92 -3.14 -27.23
N ASN A 262 10.80 -4.00 -28.26
CA ASN A 262 9.48 -4.24 -28.88
C ASN A 262 8.40 -4.80 -27.93
N LYS A 263 8.75 -5.65 -26.95
CA LYS A 263 7.78 -6.26 -26.02
C LYS A 263 7.36 -5.34 -24.88
N MET A 264 8.31 -4.58 -24.34
CA MET A 264 8.02 -3.59 -23.30
C MET A 264 7.25 -2.41 -23.86
N MET A 265 7.60 -1.96 -25.06
CA MET A 265 6.83 -0.96 -25.79
C MET A 265 5.40 -1.46 -25.98
N ALA A 266 5.19 -2.65 -26.56
CA ALA A 266 3.85 -3.22 -26.73
C ALA A 266 3.03 -3.29 -25.43
N ALA A 267 3.65 -3.63 -24.29
CA ALA A 267 2.96 -3.68 -23.01
C ALA A 267 2.57 -2.29 -22.48
N ILE A 268 3.45 -1.28 -22.60
CA ILE A 268 3.11 0.10 -22.28
C ILE A 268 1.99 0.57 -23.21
N THR A 269 2.04 0.21 -24.49
CA THR A 269 1.02 0.63 -25.45
C THR A 269 -0.33 -0.05 -25.25
N GLU A 270 -0.36 -1.34 -24.90
CA GLU A 270 -1.57 -2.06 -24.53
C GLU A 270 -2.20 -1.45 -23.27
N ALA A 271 -1.36 -1.12 -22.29
CA ALA A 271 -1.78 -0.44 -21.06
C ALA A 271 -2.40 0.94 -21.37
N LEU A 272 -1.75 1.72 -22.22
CA LEU A 272 -2.22 3.04 -22.67
C LEU A 272 -3.51 2.95 -23.50
N GLY A 273 -3.64 1.93 -24.35
CA GLY A 273 -4.78 1.73 -25.24
C GLY A 273 -6.06 1.27 -24.55
N ASN A 274 -5.95 0.65 -23.37
CA ASN A 274 -7.08 0.19 -22.56
C ASN A 274 -7.44 1.16 -21.43
N TYR A 275 -6.70 2.24 -21.26
CA TYR A 275 -6.84 3.16 -20.15
C TYR A 275 -7.74 4.35 -20.50
N GLY A 276 -8.88 4.46 -19.80
CA GLY A 276 -9.89 5.51 -20.03
C GLY A 276 -9.72 6.78 -19.19
N ASN A 277 -8.63 6.94 -18.44
CA ASN A 277 -8.42 8.14 -17.62
C ASN A 277 -7.77 9.25 -18.48
N PRO A 278 -8.38 10.45 -18.57
CA PRO A 278 -7.83 11.57 -19.34
C PRO A 278 -6.44 12.05 -18.92
N ALA A 279 -5.96 11.70 -17.71
CA ALA A 279 -4.61 12.04 -17.24
C ALA A 279 -3.49 11.55 -18.16
N ILE A 280 -3.77 10.57 -19.03
CA ILE A 280 -2.79 9.97 -19.94
C ILE A 280 -2.66 10.68 -21.30
N ILE A 281 -3.58 11.60 -21.60
CA ILE A 281 -3.64 12.31 -22.90
C ILE A 281 -2.30 12.97 -23.23
N PRO A 282 -1.64 13.72 -22.34
CA PRO A 282 -0.36 14.35 -22.65
C PRO A 282 0.75 13.36 -23.04
N SER A 283 0.82 12.20 -22.38
CA SER A 283 1.81 11.16 -22.72
C SER A 283 1.53 10.51 -24.08
N LEU A 284 0.26 10.28 -24.39
CA LEU A 284 -0.15 9.79 -25.70
C LEU A 284 0.15 10.81 -26.82
N GLN A 285 -0.07 12.09 -26.55
CA GLN A 285 0.26 13.20 -27.45
C GLN A 285 1.77 13.24 -27.73
N PHE A 286 2.60 13.12 -26.68
CA PHE A 286 4.06 13.06 -26.79
C PHE A 286 4.53 11.88 -27.65
N ILE A 287 3.95 10.69 -27.43
CA ILE A 287 4.24 9.51 -28.26
C ILE A 287 3.89 9.78 -29.72
N TYR A 288 2.70 10.31 -29.98
CA TYR A 288 2.19 10.54 -31.33
C TYR A 288 3.03 11.57 -32.11
N GLU A 289 3.41 12.69 -31.50
CA GLU A 289 4.14 13.74 -32.21
C GLU A 289 5.63 13.43 -32.44
N ASN A 290 6.20 12.54 -31.62
CA ASN A 290 7.62 12.25 -31.66
C ASN A 290 7.96 11.16 -32.70
N LEU A 291 8.45 11.60 -33.86
CA LEU A 291 8.81 10.74 -35.01
C LEU A 291 9.92 9.72 -34.71
N SER A 292 10.65 9.89 -33.60
CA SER A 292 11.72 8.97 -33.21
C SER A 292 11.22 7.68 -32.56
N PHE A 293 9.93 7.59 -32.22
CA PHE A 293 9.28 6.34 -31.84
C PHE A 293 9.04 5.40 -33.05
N PRO A 294 8.76 4.10 -32.85
CA PRO A 294 8.33 3.21 -33.92
C PRO A 294 6.93 3.58 -34.46
N TYR A 295 6.66 3.23 -35.73
CA TYR A 295 5.34 3.45 -36.35
C TYR A 295 4.21 2.81 -35.53
N GLN A 296 4.38 1.56 -35.10
CA GLN A 296 3.37 0.79 -34.38
C GLN A 296 2.96 1.48 -33.09
N LEU A 297 3.94 2.01 -32.35
CA LEU A 297 3.69 2.73 -31.10
C LEU A 297 2.85 3.99 -31.33
N ARG A 298 3.15 4.76 -32.38
CA ARG A 298 2.38 5.96 -32.71
C ARG A 298 0.97 5.64 -33.19
N GLU A 299 0.80 4.53 -33.91
CA GLU A 299 -0.52 4.06 -34.39
C GLU A 299 -1.43 3.66 -33.24
N GLU A 300 -0.89 2.96 -32.25
CA GLU A 300 -1.63 2.59 -31.06
C GLU A 300 -1.91 3.81 -30.16
N ALA A 301 -0.97 4.76 -30.03
CA ALA A 301 -1.21 6.02 -29.32
C ALA A 301 -2.31 6.86 -30.00
N LEU A 302 -2.30 6.92 -31.33
CA LEU A 302 -3.39 7.51 -32.12
C LEU A 302 -4.73 6.81 -31.81
N SER A 303 -4.74 5.47 -31.83
CA SER A 303 -5.94 4.69 -31.55
C SER A 303 -6.47 4.95 -30.14
N ALA A 304 -5.59 5.07 -29.14
CA ALA A 304 -5.95 5.42 -27.77
C ALA A 304 -6.49 6.85 -27.66
N LEU A 305 -5.83 7.84 -28.28
CA LEU A 305 -6.28 9.23 -28.32
C LEU A 305 -7.68 9.37 -28.93
N ILE A 306 -7.96 8.63 -30.02
CA ILE A 306 -9.28 8.63 -30.66
C ILE A 306 -10.38 8.10 -29.71
N LYS A 307 -10.07 7.12 -28.85
CA LYS A 307 -11.05 6.56 -27.89
C LYS A 307 -11.53 7.56 -26.84
N PHE A 308 -10.77 8.61 -26.54
CA PHE A 308 -11.20 9.66 -25.61
C PHE A 308 -12.34 10.51 -26.16
N ASP A 309 -12.56 10.51 -27.49
CA ASP A 309 -13.61 11.27 -28.18
C ASP A 309 -13.72 12.73 -27.69
N ASN A 310 -12.57 13.35 -27.45
CA ASN A 310 -12.44 14.70 -26.93
C ASN A 310 -12.07 15.66 -28.07
N ARG A 311 -12.78 16.80 -28.15
CA ARG A 311 -12.51 17.86 -29.15
C ARG A 311 -11.04 18.28 -29.16
N ASP A 312 -10.45 18.56 -28.00
CA ASP A 312 -9.08 19.07 -27.88
C ASP A 312 -8.06 18.02 -28.37
N VAL A 313 -8.37 16.74 -28.15
CA VAL A 313 -7.56 15.62 -28.65
C VAL A 313 -7.65 15.52 -30.16
N LEU A 314 -8.85 15.62 -30.73
CA LEU A 314 -9.04 15.59 -32.18
C LEU A 314 -8.41 16.81 -32.88
N GLU A 315 -8.49 17.99 -32.27
CA GLU A 315 -7.81 19.21 -32.73
C GLU A 315 -6.29 19.02 -32.73
N PHE A 316 -5.72 18.52 -31.63
CA PHE A 316 -4.31 18.15 -31.56
C PHE A 316 -3.92 17.18 -32.68
N LEU A 317 -4.70 16.11 -32.89
CA LEU A 317 -4.42 15.10 -33.92
C LEU A 317 -4.44 15.70 -35.32
N ILE A 318 -5.43 16.54 -35.64
CA ILE A 318 -5.47 17.27 -36.92
C ILE A 318 -4.18 18.06 -37.11
N ILE A 319 -3.84 18.93 -36.16
CA ILE A 319 -2.68 19.82 -36.26
C ILE A 319 -1.39 19.00 -36.41
N LYS A 320 -1.16 18.05 -35.51
CA LYS A 320 0.10 17.30 -35.47
C LYS A 320 0.26 16.35 -36.65
N THR A 321 -0.80 15.77 -37.19
CA THR A 321 -0.71 14.93 -38.41
C THR A 321 -0.04 15.70 -39.55
N TYR A 322 -0.47 16.94 -39.78
CA TYR A 322 0.07 17.78 -40.86
C TYR A 322 1.42 18.41 -40.50
N GLU A 323 1.60 18.92 -39.27
CA GLU A 323 2.87 19.52 -38.84
C GLU A 323 4.04 18.54 -38.86
N THR A 324 3.81 17.30 -38.46
CA THR A 324 4.86 16.26 -38.39
C THR A 324 4.97 15.44 -39.68
N GLY A 325 4.07 15.67 -40.64
CA GLY A 325 4.05 14.96 -41.92
C GLY A 325 3.61 13.50 -41.84
N GLN A 326 2.79 13.13 -40.84
CA GLN A 326 2.32 11.76 -40.61
C GLN A 326 1.08 11.41 -41.45
N TYR A 327 1.14 11.63 -42.77
CA TYR A 327 -0.03 11.49 -43.67
C TYR A 327 -0.65 10.09 -43.70
N TYR A 328 0.11 9.07 -43.33
CA TYR A 328 -0.39 7.70 -43.17
C TYR A 328 -1.45 7.57 -42.07
N PHE A 329 -1.56 8.53 -41.16
CA PHE A 329 -2.62 8.60 -40.14
C PHE A 329 -3.81 9.49 -40.53
N CYS A 330 -3.77 10.18 -41.67
CA CYS A 330 -4.85 11.09 -42.07
C CYS A 330 -6.21 10.39 -42.18
N GLU A 331 -6.25 9.14 -42.67
CA GLU A 331 -7.49 8.38 -42.81
C GLU A 331 -8.13 8.13 -41.45
N ALA A 332 -7.36 7.60 -40.49
CA ALA A 332 -7.84 7.34 -39.13
C ALA A 332 -8.30 8.62 -38.41
N VAL A 333 -7.55 9.72 -38.56
CA VAL A 333 -7.92 11.03 -37.98
C VAL A 333 -9.19 11.57 -38.64
N SER A 334 -9.32 11.47 -39.96
CA SER A 334 -10.50 11.88 -40.72
C SER A 334 -11.74 11.10 -40.30
N ASP A 335 -11.60 9.78 -40.11
CA ASP A 335 -12.66 8.91 -39.64
C ASP A 335 -13.12 9.29 -38.23
N ALA A 336 -12.17 9.56 -37.32
CA ALA A 336 -12.47 10.00 -35.96
C ALA A 336 -13.20 11.35 -35.94
N VAL A 337 -12.69 12.34 -36.69
CA VAL A 337 -13.32 13.66 -36.85
C VAL A 337 -14.71 13.53 -37.48
N SER A 338 -14.89 12.64 -38.44
CA SER A 338 -16.19 12.38 -39.07
C SER A 338 -17.18 11.78 -38.08
N LYS A 339 -16.76 10.79 -37.28
CA LYS A 339 -17.57 10.13 -36.24
C LYS A 339 -17.98 11.08 -35.11
N SER A 340 -17.12 12.05 -34.76
CA SER A 340 -17.45 13.06 -33.73
C SER A 340 -18.64 13.95 -34.10
N GLY A 341 -19.00 14.02 -35.39
CA GLY A 341 -20.06 14.91 -35.89
C GLY A 341 -19.73 16.41 -35.80
N ASN A 342 -18.52 16.79 -35.37
CA ASN A 342 -18.14 18.18 -35.16
C ASN A 342 -17.75 18.85 -36.48
N ARG A 343 -18.60 19.78 -36.94
CA ARG A 343 -18.40 20.53 -38.19
C ARG A 343 -17.16 21.42 -38.17
N GLU A 344 -16.82 21.99 -37.01
CA GLU A 344 -15.64 22.87 -36.88
C GLU A 344 -14.34 22.06 -37.06
N LEU A 345 -14.27 20.87 -36.47
CA LEU A 345 -13.11 19.98 -36.63
C LEU A 345 -12.94 19.52 -38.09
N ARG A 346 -14.03 19.25 -38.81
CA ARG A 346 -13.98 18.92 -40.24
C ARG A 346 -13.40 20.08 -41.06
N GLN A 347 -13.90 21.30 -40.83
CA GLN A 347 -13.39 22.50 -41.50
C GLN A 347 -11.92 22.75 -41.16
N MET A 348 -11.53 22.55 -39.90
CA MET A 348 -10.14 22.67 -39.46
C MET A 348 -9.23 21.69 -40.19
N MET A 349 -9.66 20.43 -40.36
CA MET A 349 -8.90 19.43 -41.10
C MET A 349 -8.73 19.77 -42.58
N GLU A 350 -9.78 20.30 -43.22
CA GLU A 350 -9.72 20.79 -44.61
C GLU A 350 -8.73 21.96 -44.75
N ILE A 351 -8.79 22.93 -43.83
CA ILE A 351 -7.88 24.09 -43.82
C ILE A 351 -6.44 23.63 -43.62
N ALA A 352 -6.18 22.72 -42.67
CA ALA A 352 -4.85 22.19 -42.41
C ALA A 352 -4.27 21.47 -43.63
N ALA A 353 -5.08 20.67 -44.33
CA ALA A 353 -4.68 20.00 -45.57
C ALA A 353 -4.30 20.99 -46.68
N LEU A 354 -5.11 22.04 -46.89
CA LEU A 354 -4.84 23.08 -47.89
C LEU A 354 -3.57 23.87 -47.56
N GLN A 355 -3.38 24.24 -46.29
CA GLN A 355 -2.19 24.96 -45.84
C GLN A 355 -0.91 24.15 -46.05
N ASP A 356 -0.94 22.84 -45.76
CA ASP A 356 0.19 21.95 -46.01
C ASP A 356 0.51 21.83 -47.51
N GLN A 357 -0.50 21.66 -48.37
CA GLN A 357 -0.34 21.64 -49.83
C GLN A 357 0.29 22.93 -50.37
N MET A 358 -0.15 24.09 -49.86
CA MET A 358 0.42 25.38 -50.23
C MET A 358 1.88 25.54 -49.78
N LYS A 359 2.23 25.09 -48.56
CA LYS A 359 3.62 25.10 -48.08
C LYS A 359 4.53 24.24 -48.96
N ARG A 360 4.06 23.05 -49.35
CA ARG A 360 4.81 22.11 -50.20
C ARG A 360 5.03 22.61 -51.62
N SER A 361 4.03 23.27 -52.20
CA SER A 361 4.11 23.86 -53.55
C SER A 361 4.91 25.17 -53.59
N GLY A 362 4.95 25.93 -52.49
CA GLY A 362 5.74 27.16 -52.36
C GLY A 362 7.24 26.97 -52.06
N GLY A 363 7.64 25.80 -51.52
CA GLY A 363 9.03 25.49 -51.18
C GLY A 363 9.90 24.92 -52.32
N GLN A 364 9.37 24.81 -53.54
CA GLN A 364 10.09 24.33 -54.73
C GLN A 364 10.60 25.47 -55.64
N LYS A 365 10.99 26.62 -55.09
CA LYS A 365 11.63 27.70 -55.86
C LYS A 365 13.08 27.92 -55.47
#